data_AF-A0A954W1T9-F1
#
_entry.id   AF-A0A954W1T9-F1
#
_cell.length_a   1.000
_cell.length_b   1.000
_cell.length_c   1.000
_cell.angle_alpha   90.00
_cell.angle_beta   90.00
_cell.angle_gamma   90.00
#
_symmetry.space_group_name_H-M   'P 1'
#
loop_
_entity.id
_entity.type
_entity.pdbx_description
1 polymer ?
#
loop_
_entity_poly.entity_id
_entity_poly.type
_entity_poly.pdbx_seq_one_letter_code
_entity_poly.pdbx_strand_id
1 'polypeptide(L)'
;MAKIDGCHQRALLVVCSALCAMLAWTPDASSQDSVATVLDNGDLYGRIEYLEGQVARLTQPGTVNSGVNLDCHSCEVTPLACPTWSASLDGLYWKPRQRGLDYAVTEDGSSLILGQGQIHNLDFDRDSGFRLAMAHLTKTGWTIRAAFTMFDTDGAAVAERPGGVGQLFATRSHPSGTSDEAETATAFGSIDYKTFDLTAERFVFQNRFASVATFAGIRWVEIDQQMDLRYDGRDFDNGRIWDQTN
;
A
#
# COMPACT_ATOMS: atom_id res chain seq x y z
N MET A 1 -8.16 -6.16 -37.28
CA MET A 1 -6.94 -6.30 -36.47
C MET A 1 -6.45 -4.90 -36.13
N ALA A 2 -6.93 -4.32 -35.01
CA ALA A 2 -6.52 -2.99 -34.57
C ALA A 2 -5.27 -3.14 -33.70
N LYS A 3 -4.15 -2.53 -34.11
CA LYS A 3 -2.93 -2.46 -33.32
C LYS A 3 -2.98 -1.13 -32.56
N ILE A 4 -3.13 -1.20 -31.24
CA ILE A 4 -3.04 -0.04 -30.36
C ILE A 4 -1.57 0.03 -29.93
N ASP A 5 -0.83 1.01 -30.44
CA ASP A 5 0.57 1.22 -30.06
C ASP A 5 0.61 1.79 -28.63
N GLY A 6 1.21 1.03 -27.71
CA GLY A 6 1.20 1.28 -26.27
C GLY A 6 1.91 2.56 -25.85
N CYS A 7 1.27 3.30 -24.94
CA CYS A 7 1.82 4.48 -24.28
C CYS A 7 2.71 4.05 -23.11
N HIS A 8 4.00 4.41 -23.14
CA HIS A 8 4.96 4.12 -22.07
C HIS A 8 4.51 4.72 -20.73
N GLN A 9 4.27 3.89 -19.71
CA GLN A 9 4.04 4.36 -18.35
C GLN A 9 5.34 4.35 -17.53
N ARG A 10 6.20 5.34 -17.78
CA ARG A 10 7.35 5.63 -16.90
C ARG A 10 6.92 6.59 -15.81
N ALA A 11 6.81 6.10 -14.58
CA ALA A 11 6.52 6.94 -13.43
C ALA A 11 7.81 7.22 -12.64
N LEU A 12 8.25 8.48 -12.66
CA LEU A 12 9.23 9.00 -11.70
C LEU A 12 8.45 9.57 -10.51
N LEU A 13 8.47 8.86 -9.38
CA LEU A 13 7.88 9.37 -8.15
C LEU A 13 8.98 9.97 -7.27
N VAL A 14 8.88 11.27 -7.02
CA VAL A 14 9.69 11.96 -6.00
C VAL A 14 8.91 11.93 -4.70
N VAL A 15 9.36 11.12 -3.74
CA VAL A 15 8.76 11.10 -2.40
C VAL A 15 9.59 12.00 -1.51
N CYS A 16 9.00 13.11 -1.09
CA CYS A 16 9.50 13.95 -0.02
C CYS A 16 8.50 13.82 1.14
N SER A 17 8.91 13.24 2.25
CA SER A 17 8.06 13.20 3.44
C SER A 17 8.77 13.85 4.61
N ALA A 18 8.06 14.74 5.28
CA ALA A 18 8.46 15.31 6.56
C ALA A 18 7.61 14.61 7.64
N LEU A 19 8.30 14.03 8.62
CA LEU A 19 7.78 13.28 9.77
C LEU A 19 7.24 11.87 9.49
N CYS A 20 8.08 10.88 9.78
CA CYS A 20 7.61 9.56 10.21
C CYS A 20 8.13 9.33 11.64
N ALA A 21 7.24 9.40 12.64
CA ALA A 21 7.56 9.04 14.01
C ALA A 21 7.27 7.55 14.21
N MET A 22 8.31 6.72 14.29
CA MET A 22 8.15 5.33 14.71
C MET A 22 8.07 5.27 16.23
N LEU A 23 6.86 5.06 16.76
CA LEU A 23 6.66 4.67 18.16
C LEU A 23 6.92 3.18 18.29
N ALA A 24 8.04 2.80 18.91
CA ALA A 24 8.26 1.43 19.34
C ALA A 24 7.35 1.15 20.56
N TRP A 25 6.27 0.39 20.35
CA TRP A 25 5.39 -0.08 21.41
C TRP A 25 5.94 -1.38 22.00
N THR A 26 6.41 -1.36 23.24
CA THR A 26 6.65 -2.57 24.03
C THR A 26 5.45 -2.82 24.94
N PRO A 27 4.77 -3.97 24.88
CA PRO A 27 3.70 -4.28 25.82
C PRO A 27 4.33 -4.71 27.14
N ASP A 28 3.98 -4.03 28.23
CA ASP A 28 4.06 -4.64 29.56
C ASP A 28 2.64 -4.97 30.03
N ALA A 29 2.47 -6.18 30.50
CA ALA A 29 1.21 -6.76 30.90
C ALA A 29 1.06 -6.68 32.42
N SER A 30 -0.05 -6.17 32.94
CA SER A 30 -0.75 -6.78 34.07
C SER A 30 -2.00 -6.00 34.54
N SER A 31 -2.90 -6.82 35.10
CA SER A 31 -4.12 -6.57 35.87
C SER A 31 -5.33 -5.93 35.18
N GLN A 32 -6.27 -6.82 34.87
CA GLN A 32 -7.71 -6.60 34.93
C GLN A 32 -8.11 -5.92 36.25
N ASP A 33 -9.06 -4.99 36.19
CA ASP A 33 -10.18 -4.97 37.12
C ASP A 33 -11.34 -4.16 36.54
N SER A 34 -12.47 -4.84 36.39
CA SER A 34 -13.75 -4.33 35.96
C SER A 34 -14.56 -3.91 37.18
N VAL A 35 -14.93 -2.62 37.28
CA VAL A 35 -16.03 -2.18 38.15
C VAL A 35 -16.84 -1.11 37.42
N ALA A 36 -18.05 -1.47 37.03
CA ALA A 36 -19.05 -0.54 36.51
C ALA A 36 -20.07 -0.21 37.62
N THR A 37 -20.45 1.07 37.67
CA THR A 37 -21.65 1.67 38.30
C THR A 37 -21.64 1.73 39.84
N VAL A 38 -21.91 2.87 40.49
CA VAL A 38 -23.11 3.74 40.39
C VAL A 38 -22.69 5.21 40.55
N LEU A 39 -23.06 6.09 39.61
CA LEU A 39 -22.85 7.53 39.71
C LEU A 39 -24.13 8.19 40.25
N ASP A 40 -24.03 8.68 41.48
CA ASP A 40 -25.03 9.53 42.11
C ASP A 40 -24.78 10.98 41.66
N ASN A 41 -25.82 11.72 41.25
CA ASN A 41 -25.69 13.06 40.66
C ASN A 41 -25.13 14.13 41.63
N GLY A 42 -24.93 13.80 42.90
CA GLY A 42 -24.27 14.66 43.89
C GLY A 42 -22.74 14.72 43.76
N ASP A 43 -22.10 13.73 43.11
CA ASP A 43 -20.63 13.61 43.00
C ASP A 43 -20.04 14.46 41.85
N LEU A 44 -20.90 14.92 40.93
CA LEU A 44 -20.49 15.76 39.80
C LEU A 44 -20.08 17.18 40.22
N TYR A 45 -20.77 17.77 41.20
CA TYR A 45 -20.43 19.12 41.67
C TYR A 45 -19.12 19.16 42.45
N GLY A 46 -18.81 18.13 43.25
CA GLY A 46 -17.54 18.01 43.95
C GLY A 46 -16.34 17.79 43.01
N ARG A 47 -16.54 17.02 41.92
CA ARG A 47 -15.48 16.78 40.92
C ARG A 47 -15.21 18.01 40.05
N ILE A 48 -16.20 18.84 39.75
CA ILE A 48 -16.00 20.11 39.03
C ILE A 48 -15.16 21.07 39.88
N GLU A 49 -15.47 21.24 41.16
CA GLU A 49 -14.72 22.15 42.05
C GLU A 49 -13.28 21.64 42.30
N TYR A 50 -13.10 20.31 42.38
CA TYR A 50 -11.78 19.69 42.45
C TYR A 50 -10.96 19.88 41.16
N LEU A 51 -11.59 19.75 39.98
CA LEU A 51 -10.93 19.95 38.69
C LEU A 51 -10.62 21.42 38.42
N GLU A 52 -11.51 22.35 38.77
CA GLU A 52 -11.25 23.79 38.68
C GLU A 52 -10.14 24.23 39.63
N GLY A 53 -10.06 23.64 40.83
CA GLY A 53 -8.94 23.81 41.74
C GLY A 53 -7.60 23.29 41.19
N GLN A 54 -7.61 22.23 40.39
CA GLN A 54 -6.40 21.73 39.71
C GLN A 54 -6.01 22.59 38.50
N VAL A 55 -6.98 23.07 37.72
CA VAL A 55 -6.72 23.97 36.57
C VAL A 55 -6.23 25.34 37.05
N ALA A 56 -6.72 25.86 38.17
CA ALA A 56 -6.23 27.10 38.76
C ALA A 56 -4.76 26.98 39.24
N ARG A 57 -4.32 25.79 39.69
CA ARG A 57 -2.91 25.53 40.02
C ARG A 57 -2.02 25.40 38.78
N LEU A 58 -2.56 24.93 37.66
CA LEU A 58 -1.84 24.81 36.39
C LEU A 58 -1.77 26.11 35.58
N THR A 59 -2.62 27.09 35.91
CA THR A 59 -2.71 28.39 35.20
C THR A 59 -2.05 29.53 35.97
N GLN A 60 -1.39 29.27 37.10
CA GLN A 60 -0.48 30.26 37.67
C GLN A 60 0.76 30.33 36.77
N PRO A 61 1.06 31.47 36.13
CA PRO A 61 2.36 31.68 35.52
C PRO A 61 3.36 31.62 36.66
N GLY A 62 4.00 30.46 36.84
CA GLY A 62 5.09 30.31 37.76
C GLY A 62 6.10 31.40 37.44
N THR A 63 6.38 32.25 38.40
CA THR A 63 7.55 33.13 38.40
C THR A 63 8.75 32.27 38.04
N VAL A 64 9.17 32.35 36.79
CA VAL A 64 10.39 31.74 36.31
C VAL A 64 11.50 32.53 36.98
N ASN A 65 11.99 31.99 38.10
CA ASN A 65 13.27 32.39 38.61
C ASN A 65 14.27 32.20 37.47
N SER A 66 14.84 33.32 37.03
CA SER A 66 15.94 33.43 36.07
C SER A 66 17.20 32.78 36.63
N GLY A 67 17.15 31.45 36.74
CA GLY A 67 18.14 30.59 37.36
C GLY A 67 17.95 29.11 37.03
N VAL A 68 16.95 28.74 36.23
CA VAL A 68 16.99 27.46 35.52
C VAL A 68 17.85 27.68 34.29
N ASN A 69 19.12 27.33 34.42
CA ASN A 69 19.93 26.98 33.27
C ASN A 69 19.19 25.83 32.57
N LEU A 70 18.40 26.17 31.54
CA LEU A 70 17.96 25.20 30.53
C LEU A 70 19.21 24.82 29.75
N ASP A 71 20.09 24.07 30.42
CA ASP A 71 21.02 23.20 29.76
C ASP A 71 20.15 22.23 28.95
N CYS A 72 19.90 22.57 27.70
CA CYS A 72 19.72 21.59 26.63
C CYS A 72 21.02 20.79 26.49
N HIS A 73 21.42 20.11 27.57
CA HIS A 73 22.46 19.10 27.52
C HIS A 73 21.85 17.92 26.75
N SER A 74 22.31 17.82 25.50
CA SER A 74 21.98 16.84 24.46
C SER A 74 20.70 17.04 23.64
N CYS A 75 20.57 18.23 23.04
CA CYS A 75 20.33 18.25 21.58
C CYS A 75 21.60 17.76 20.87
N GLU A 76 22.05 16.53 21.14
CA GLU A 76 23.27 16.03 20.52
C GLU A 76 22.91 15.57 19.12
N VAL A 77 22.98 16.54 18.21
CA VAL A 77 22.98 16.36 16.77
C VAL A 77 24.09 15.35 16.47
N THR A 78 23.70 14.08 16.35
CA THR A 78 24.48 12.93 15.89
C THR A 78 25.99 13.04 16.18
N PRO A 79 26.54 12.42 17.25
CA PRO A 79 27.99 12.26 17.33
C PRO A 79 28.49 11.70 16.01
N LEU A 80 29.52 12.31 15.42
CA LEU A 80 30.11 11.96 14.13
C LEU A 80 29.97 10.46 13.87
N ALA A 81 28.98 10.10 13.06
CA ALA A 81 28.68 8.70 12.85
C ALA A 81 29.86 8.10 12.09
N CYS A 82 30.45 7.03 12.64
CA CYS A 82 31.47 6.29 11.92
C CYS A 82 30.86 5.81 10.60
N PRO A 83 31.49 6.12 9.45
CA PRO A 83 30.97 5.67 8.19
C PRO A 83 30.82 4.15 8.19
N THR A 84 29.65 3.67 7.81
CA THR A 84 29.38 2.24 7.78
C THR A 84 28.62 1.88 6.51
N TRP A 85 28.81 0.64 6.08
CA TRP A 85 28.07 0.05 4.98
C TRP A 85 27.14 -1.03 5.54
N SER A 86 25.96 -1.12 4.96
CA SER A 86 25.01 -2.19 5.22
C SER A 86 24.45 -2.69 3.90
N ALA A 87 24.12 -3.97 3.85
CA ALA A 87 23.44 -4.57 2.71
C ALA A 87 22.39 -5.57 3.22
N SER A 88 21.30 -5.71 2.48
CA SER A 88 20.25 -6.68 2.76
C SER A 88 19.82 -7.38 1.48
N LEU A 89 19.42 -8.65 1.63
CA LEU A 89 18.82 -9.46 0.59
C LEU A 89 17.55 -10.07 1.18
N ASP A 90 16.40 -9.72 0.61
CA ASP A 90 15.10 -10.20 1.03
C ASP A 90 14.51 -11.08 -0.06
N GLY A 91 14.09 -12.30 0.31
CA GLY A 91 13.23 -13.13 -0.53
C GLY A 91 11.79 -12.66 -0.40
N LEU A 92 11.13 -12.41 -1.52
CA LEU A 92 9.74 -11.96 -1.57
C LEU A 92 8.87 -13.13 -2.01
N TYR A 93 7.69 -13.29 -1.40
CA TYR A 93 6.69 -14.27 -1.83
C TYR A 93 5.32 -13.60 -1.85
N TRP A 94 5.03 -12.90 -2.93
CA TRP A 94 3.97 -11.89 -3.02
C TRP A 94 2.95 -12.25 -4.08
N LYS A 95 1.73 -11.74 -3.90
CA LYS A 95 0.62 -11.86 -4.85
C LYS A 95 0.16 -10.45 -5.19
N PRO A 96 0.36 -9.95 -6.42
CA PRO A 96 -0.07 -8.62 -6.79
C PRO A 96 -1.60 -8.56 -6.81
N ARG A 97 -2.17 -7.45 -6.35
CA ARG A 97 -3.61 -7.18 -6.44
C ARG A 97 -3.82 -6.00 -7.35
N GLN A 98 -4.42 -6.25 -8.51
CA GLN A 98 -4.84 -5.19 -9.43
C GLN A 98 -6.36 -5.12 -9.51
N ARG A 99 -6.86 -3.95 -9.93
CA ARG A 99 -8.27 -3.73 -10.23
C ARG A 99 -8.44 -3.60 -11.72
N GLY A 100 -9.66 -3.85 -12.21
CA GLY A 100 -9.98 -3.77 -13.62
C GLY A 100 -9.35 -4.90 -14.43
N LEU A 101 -9.17 -6.09 -13.85
CA LEU A 101 -8.81 -7.31 -14.59
C LEU A 101 -10.04 -8.20 -14.83
N ASP A 102 -11.21 -7.58 -14.86
CA ASP A 102 -12.45 -8.24 -15.23
C ASP A 102 -12.38 -8.66 -16.71
N TYR A 103 -12.75 -9.91 -16.97
CA TYR A 103 -12.77 -10.46 -18.33
C TYR A 103 -14.13 -11.03 -18.72
N ALA A 104 -14.97 -11.42 -17.76
CA ALA A 104 -16.30 -11.94 -18.04
C ALA A 104 -17.30 -11.61 -16.93
N VAL A 105 -18.56 -11.51 -17.29
CA VAL A 105 -19.69 -11.49 -16.35
C VAL A 105 -20.64 -12.62 -16.68
N THR A 106 -20.97 -13.45 -15.69
CA THR A 106 -21.95 -14.53 -15.87
C THR A 106 -23.26 -14.22 -15.18
N GLU A 107 -24.37 -14.50 -15.85
CA GLU A 107 -25.74 -14.35 -15.34
C GLU A 107 -26.51 -15.66 -15.52
N ASP A 108 -27.35 -16.02 -14.55
CA ASP A 108 -28.09 -17.29 -14.49
C ASP A 108 -29.44 -17.26 -15.24
N GLY A 109 -29.76 -16.13 -15.89
CA GLY A 109 -31.00 -15.91 -16.62
C GLY A 109 -32.22 -15.58 -15.74
N SER A 110 -32.03 -15.42 -14.43
CA SER A 110 -33.10 -15.04 -13.49
C SER A 110 -33.32 -13.53 -13.36
N SER A 111 -32.38 -12.73 -13.87
CA SER A 111 -32.39 -11.28 -13.83
C SER A 111 -32.41 -10.71 -15.24
N LEU A 112 -33.19 -9.65 -15.44
CA LEU A 112 -33.21 -8.81 -16.65
C LEU A 112 -32.42 -7.51 -16.43
N ILE A 113 -31.73 -7.39 -15.29
CA ILE A 113 -31.06 -6.17 -14.84
C ILE A 113 -29.55 -6.41 -14.91
N LEU A 114 -28.91 -5.71 -15.86
CA LEU A 114 -27.46 -5.56 -15.95
C LEU A 114 -26.91 -5.07 -14.60
N GLY A 115 -26.35 -5.98 -13.80
CA GLY A 115 -25.80 -5.66 -12.48
C GLY A 115 -25.88 -6.78 -11.43
N GLN A 116 -26.61 -7.86 -11.67
CA GLN A 116 -26.68 -9.01 -10.73
C GLN A 116 -25.76 -10.19 -11.09
N GLY A 117 -24.96 -10.09 -12.15
CA GLY A 117 -24.04 -11.15 -12.57
C GLY A 117 -22.77 -11.26 -11.72
N GLN A 118 -22.18 -12.46 -11.69
CA GLN A 118 -20.86 -12.70 -11.09
C GLN A 118 -19.78 -12.16 -12.03
N ILE A 119 -18.97 -11.22 -11.54
CA ILE A 119 -17.81 -10.68 -12.26
C ILE A 119 -16.62 -11.64 -12.07
N HIS A 120 -16.11 -12.17 -13.17
CA HIS A 120 -14.89 -12.96 -13.22
C HIS A 120 -13.70 -12.06 -13.48
N ASN A 121 -12.74 -12.11 -12.58
CA ASN A 121 -11.50 -11.34 -12.64
C ASN A 121 -10.32 -12.29 -12.79
N LEU A 122 -9.33 -11.88 -13.59
CA LEU A 122 -8.04 -12.53 -13.59
C LEU A 122 -7.33 -12.23 -12.26
N ASP A 123 -6.92 -13.28 -11.56
CA ASP A 123 -6.12 -13.19 -10.35
C ASP A 123 -4.74 -13.78 -10.68
N PHE A 124 -3.69 -13.02 -10.38
CA PHE A 124 -2.31 -13.49 -10.58
C PHE A 124 -1.96 -14.52 -9.53
N ASP A 125 -1.00 -15.38 -9.81
CA ASP A 125 -0.50 -16.31 -8.82
C ASP A 125 0.39 -15.62 -7.79
N ARG A 126 0.70 -16.37 -6.73
CA ARG A 126 1.70 -15.94 -5.75
C ARG A 126 3.04 -16.50 -6.18
N ASP A 127 3.95 -15.60 -6.53
CA ASP A 127 5.28 -15.97 -6.98
C ASP A 127 6.37 -15.43 -6.04
N SER A 128 7.59 -15.87 -6.31
CA SER A 128 8.80 -15.43 -5.66
C SER A 128 9.42 -14.23 -6.36
N GLY A 129 10.07 -13.39 -5.59
CA GLY A 129 10.90 -12.31 -6.10
C GLY A 129 12.02 -12.03 -5.13
N PHE A 130 12.79 -10.99 -5.39
CA PHE A 130 13.83 -10.57 -4.45
C PHE A 130 13.98 -9.07 -4.38
N ARG A 131 14.49 -8.62 -3.25
CA ARG A 131 14.94 -7.25 -3.05
C ARG A 131 16.37 -7.25 -2.54
N LEU A 132 17.22 -6.50 -3.23
CA LEU A 132 18.58 -6.19 -2.81
C LEU A 132 18.63 -4.73 -2.37
N ALA A 133 19.19 -4.45 -1.21
CA ALA A 133 19.45 -3.07 -0.80
C ALA A 133 20.87 -2.90 -0.26
N MET A 134 21.43 -1.72 -0.47
CA MET A 134 22.71 -1.31 0.09
C MET A 134 22.56 0.10 0.65
N ALA A 135 23.13 0.35 1.82
CA ALA A 135 23.14 1.69 2.41
C ALA A 135 24.53 2.06 2.94
N HIS A 136 24.87 3.33 2.77
CA HIS A 136 26.08 3.94 3.30
C HIS A 136 25.74 5.08 4.25
N LEU A 137 26.15 4.96 5.51
CA LEU A 137 26.11 6.05 6.47
C LEU A 137 27.37 6.88 6.32
N THR A 138 27.22 8.17 6.09
CA THR A 138 28.31 9.13 5.92
C THR A 138 28.75 9.72 7.26
N LYS A 139 29.93 10.34 7.31
CA LYS A 139 30.42 11.07 8.49
C LYS A 139 29.49 12.19 8.95
N THR A 140 28.68 12.74 8.04
CA THR A 140 27.75 13.84 8.30
C THR A 140 26.39 13.36 8.79
N GLY A 141 26.21 12.05 9.01
CA GLY A 141 24.98 11.44 9.52
C GLY A 141 23.91 11.16 8.46
N TRP A 142 24.21 11.38 7.18
CA TRP A 142 23.33 10.99 6.07
C TRP A 142 23.50 9.52 5.74
N THR A 143 22.38 8.81 5.62
CA THR A 143 22.30 7.44 5.08
C THR A 143 21.84 7.51 3.65
N ILE A 144 22.68 7.09 2.71
CA ILE A 144 22.33 6.95 1.29
C ILE A 144 22.02 5.48 1.04
N ARG A 145 20.81 5.16 0.60
CA ARG A 145 20.32 3.80 0.34
C ARG A 145 19.95 3.64 -1.13
N ALA A 146 20.47 2.60 -1.76
CA ALA A 146 20.01 2.13 -3.06
C ALA A 146 19.31 0.78 -2.87
N ALA A 147 18.16 0.57 -3.49
CA ALA A 147 17.46 -0.72 -3.47
C ALA A 147 16.96 -1.08 -4.86
N PHE A 148 17.04 -2.37 -5.19
CA PHE A 148 16.51 -2.95 -6.40
C PHE A 148 15.53 -4.07 -6.01
N THR A 149 14.34 -4.05 -6.59
CA THR A 149 13.34 -5.13 -6.40
C THR A 149 12.96 -5.66 -7.77
N MET A 150 12.90 -6.99 -7.89
CA MET A 150 12.40 -7.68 -9.07
C MET A 150 11.38 -8.73 -8.64
N PHE A 151 10.28 -8.80 -9.37
CA PHE A 151 9.18 -9.72 -9.16
C PHE A 151 8.47 -9.97 -10.49
N ASP A 152 8.27 -11.23 -10.84
CA ASP A 152 7.50 -11.66 -12.01
C ASP A 152 6.42 -12.64 -11.55
N THR A 153 5.26 -12.61 -12.21
CA THR A 153 4.20 -13.61 -11.98
C THR A 153 3.23 -13.63 -13.16
N ASP A 154 2.58 -14.76 -13.35
CA ASP A 154 1.49 -14.94 -14.28
C ASP A 154 0.20 -15.39 -13.58
N GLY A 155 -0.89 -15.46 -14.34
CA GLY A 155 -2.15 -15.97 -13.87
C GLY A 155 -3.01 -16.40 -15.05
N ALA A 156 -3.89 -17.38 -14.79
CA ALA A 156 -4.86 -17.83 -15.76
C ALA A 156 -6.22 -18.07 -15.08
N ALA A 157 -7.30 -17.73 -15.78
CA ALA A 157 -8.66 -17.95 -15.34
C ALA A 157 -9.55 -18.36 -16.52
N VAL A 158 -10.57 -19.16 -16.24
CA VAL A 158 -11.57 -19.60 -17.22
C VAL A 158 -12.95 -19.36 -16.62
N ALA A 159 -13.84 -18.79 -17.40
CA ALA A 159 -15.25 -18.69 -17.10
C ALA A 159 -16.06 -19.36 -18.22
N GLU A 160 -17.10 -20.07 -17.83
CA GLU A 160 -18.01 -20.76 -18.73
C GLU A 160 -19.45 -20.29 -18.47
N ARG A 161 -20.28 -20.34 -19.50
CA ARG A 161 -21.67 -19.97 -19.41
C ARG A 161 -22.45 -20.85 -18.40
N PRO A 162 -23.24 -20.26 -17.48
CA PRO A 162 -24.01 -21.04 -16.50
C PRO A 162 -25.22 -21.73 -17.13
N GLY A 163 -25.07 -22.99 -17.55
CA GLY A 163 -26.19 -23.82 -18.03
C GLY A 163 -26.93 -23.26 -19.27
N GLY A 164 -27.87 -24.05 -19.82
CA GLY A 164 -28.49 -23.75 -21.11
C GLY A 164 -29.22 -22.40 -21.25
N VAL A 165 -29.59 -21.77 -20.13
CA VAL A 165 -30.34 -20.50 -20.07
C VAL A 165 -29.51 -19.30 -19.58
N GLY A 166 -28.34 -19.52 -19.00
CA GLY A 166 -27.47 -18.44 -18.54
C GLY A 166 -26.78 -17.73 -19.71
N GLN A 167 -26.16 -16.60 -19.40
CA GLN A 167 -25.38 -15.79 -20.32
C GLN A 167 -23.98 -15.54 -19.74
N LEU A 168 -22.99 -15.45 -20.63
CA LEU A 168 -21.65 -14.98 -20.33
C LEU A 168 -21.37 -13.80 -21.25
N PHE A 169 -21.09 -12.64 -20.66
CA PHE A 169 -20.78 -11.41 -21.37
C PHE A 169 -19.28 -11.13 -21.34
N ALA A 170 -18.71 -10.80 -22.49
CA ALA A 170 -17.32 -10.39 -22.62
C ALA A 170 -17.16 -8.92 -22.19
N THR A 171 -16.59 -8.66 -21.01
CA THR A 171 -16.52 -7.29 -20.46
C THR A 171 -15.61 -6.35 -21.24
N ARG A 172 -14.66 -6.90 -22.01
CA ARG A 172 -13.62 -6.15 -22.71
C ARG A 172 -13.72 -6.20 -24.24
N SER A 173 -14.79 -6.78 -24.81
CA SER A 173 -14.89 -6.98 -26.26
C SER A 173 -15.16 -5.73 -27.07
N HIS A 174 -15.98 -4.77 -26.61
CA HIS A 174 -16.24 -3.53 -27.35
C HIS A 174 -16.67 -2.33 -26.47
N PRO A 175 -16.26 -1.09 -26.83
CA PRO A 175 -16.75 0.13 -26.19
C PRO A 175 -18.12 0.62 -26.73
N SER A 176 -18.73 -0.05 -27.72
CA SER A 176 -19.91 0.44 -28.47
C SER A 176 -21.28 0.09 -27.87
N GLY A 177 -21.34 -0.44 -26.64
CA GLY A 177 -22.60 -0.54 -25.87
C GLY A 177 -23.51 -1.72 -26.21
N THR A 178 -23.12 -2.61 -27.13
CA THR A 178 -23.71 -3.95 -27.28
C THR A 178 -22.87 -4.94 -26.48
N SER A 179 -23.50 -5.66 -25.56
CA SER A 179 -22.83 -6.70 -24.77
C SER A 179 -22.69 -7.95 -25.63
N ASP A 180 -21.48 -8.26 -26.08
CA ASP A 180 -21.21 -9.47 -26.84
C ASP A 180 -21.25 -10.69 -25.91
N GLU A 181 -21.97 -11.72 -26.32
CA GLU A 181 -22.12 -12.96 -25.57
C GLU A 181 -21.09 -14.01 -26.05
N ALA A 182 -20.52 -14.76 -25.11
CA ALA A 182 -19.66 -15.91 -25.39
C ALA A 182 -20.17 -17.16 -24.67
N GLU A 183 -19.70 -18.34 -25.09
CA GLU A 183 -19.91 -19.60 -24.36
C GLU A 183 -18.79 -19.82 -23.33
N THR A 184 -17.56 -19.51 -23.72
CA THR A 184 -16.35 -19.65 -22.90
C THR A 184 -15.50 -18.39 -22.99
N ALA A 185 -14.93 -17.98 -21.85
CA ALA A 185 -13.94 -16.91 -21.76
C ALA A 185 -12.71 -17.41 -21.01
N THR A 186 -11.54 -17.28 -21.64
CA THR A 186 -10.23 -17.59 -21.02
C THR A 186 -9.43 -16.30 -20.90
N ALA A 187 -8.87 -16.07 -19.72
CA ALA A 187 -7.98 -14.96 -19.44
C ALA A 187 -6.61 -15.49 -19.04
N PHE A 188 -5.57 -14.94 -19.64
CA PHE A 188 -4.19 -15.08 -19.22
C PHE A 188 -3.61 -13.69 -19.01
N GLY A 189 -2.73 -13.54 -18.03
CA GLY A 189 -1.93 -12.35 -17.91
C GLY A 189 -0.61 -12.60 -17.21
N SER A 190 0.35 -11.75 -17.50
CA SER A 190 1.65 -11.74 -16.83
C SER A 190 2.01 -10.31 -16.43
N ILE A 191 2.77 -10.19 -15.35
CA ILE A 191 3.31 -8.92 -14.87
C ILE A 191 4.78 -9.08 -14.51
N ASP A 192 5.62 -8.25 -15.13
CA ASP A 192 7.01 -8.08 -14.77
C ASP A 192 7.16 -6.75 -14.03
N TYR A 193 7.58 -6.81 -12.77
CA TYR A 193 7.71 -5.65 -11.89
C TYR A 193 9.17 -5.44 -11.47
N LYS A 194 9.73 -4.30 -11.86
CA LYS A 194 11.09 -3.90 -11.47
C LYS A 194 11.05 -2.51 -10.85
N THR A 195 11.71 -2.35 -9.72
CA THR A 195 11.90 -1.03 -9.10
C THR A 195 13.32 -0.78 -8.73
N PHE A 196 13.76 0.45 -8.97
CA PHE A 196 15.00 0.99 -8.44
C PHE A 196 14.70 2.20 -7.55
N ASP A 197 15.19 2.16 -6.32
CA ASP A 197 15.02 3.19 -5.32
C ASP A 197 16.38 3.77 -4.94
N LEU A 198 16.49 5.09 -4.93
CA LEU A 198 17.63 5.81 -4.37
C LEU A 198 17.11 6.83 -3.34
N THR A 199 17.47 6.65 -2.08
CA THR A 199 16.99 7.46 -0.95
C THR A 199 18.15 8.00 -0.14
N ALA A 200 18.08 9.26 0.27
CA ALA A 200 18.93 9.87 1.28
C ALA A 200 18.10 10.18 2.52
N GLU A 201 18.56 9.73 3.69
CA GLU A 201 17.87 9.83 4.96
C GLU A 201 18.81 10.45 6.01
N ARG A 202 18.28 11.27 6.92
CA ARG A 202 19.03 11.81 8.06
C ARG A 202 18.13 11.97 9.28
N PHE A 203 18.59 11.47 10.42
CA PHE A 203 17.95 11.73 11.71
C PHE A 203 18.08 13.21 12.08
N VAL A 204 16.95 13.87 12.33
CA VAL A 204 16.88 15.25 12.81
C VAL A 204 16.74 15.26 14.33
N PHE A 205 16.09 14.24 14.88
CA PHE A 205 15.95 14.02 16.31
C PHE A 205 16.10 12.53 16.60
N GLN A 206 16.91 12.19 17.61
CA GLN A 206 17.08 10.81 18.04
C GLN A 206 17.31 10.79 19.55
N ASN A 207 16.43 10.12 20.27
CA ASN A 207 16.59 9.83 21.68
C ASN A 207 16.26 8.34 21.96
N ARG A 208 16.25 7.95 23.23
CA ARG A 208 15.97 6.57 23.65
C ARG A 208 14.52 6.08 23.40
N PHE A 209 13.58 6.99 23.16
CA PHE A 209 12.15 6.69 23.04
C PHE A 209 11.60 6.88 21.62
N ALA A 210 12.20 7.77 20.85
CA ALA A 210 11.75 8.18 19.55
C ALA A 210 12.92 8.62 18.68
N SER A 211 12.80 8.32 17.40
CA SER A 211 13.65 8.87 16.36
C SER A 211 12.79 9.47 15.26
N VAL A 212 13.24 10.59 14.73
CA VAL A 212 12.62 11.29 13.62
C VAL A 212 13.70 11.53 12.58
N ALA A 213 13.48 10.99 11.39
CA ALA A 213 14.32 11.21 10.23
C ALA A 213 13.57 11.97 9.15
N THR A 214 14.31 12.82 8.43
CA THR A 214 13.88 13.35 7.14
C THR A 214 14.52 12.52 6.05
N PHE A 215 13.77 12.24 4.99
CA PHE A 215 14.30 11.55 3.83
C PHE A 215 13.79 12.17 2.53
N ALA A 216 14.60 12.03 1.49
CA ALA A 216 14.23 12.36 0.13
C ALA A 216 14.77 11.26 -0.79
N GLY A 217 14.02 10.93 -1.83
CA GLY A 217 14.46 9.90 -2.76
C GLY A 217 13.77 9.98 -4.10
N ILE A 218 14.36 9.27 -5.04
CA ILE A 218 13.79 8.99 -6.35
C ILE A 218 13.48 7.50 -6.44
N ARG A 219 12.31 7.18 -6.97
CA ARG A 219 11.90 5.82 -7.30
C ARG A 219 11.62 5.75 -8.79
N TRP A 220 12.25 4.78 -9.44
CA TRP A 220 11.96 4.38 -10.81
C TRP A 220 11.24 3.03 -10.79
N VAL A 221 10.12 2.95 -11.50
CA VAL A 221 9.32 1.73 -11.62
C VAL A 221 9.15 1.40 -13.09
N GLU A 222 9.40 0.15 -13.44
CA GLU A 222 9.10 -0.46 -14.73
C GLU A 222 8.10 -1.59 -14.50
N ILE A 223 6.96 -1.52 -15.18
CA ILE A 223 5.88 -2.49 -15.10
C ILE A 223 5.55 -2.90 -16.52
N ASP A 224 5.90 -4.12 -16.90
CA ASP A 224 5.44 -4.70 -18.16
C ASP A 224 4.28 -5.63 -17.83
N GLN A 225 3.10 -5.32 -18.35
CA GLN A 225 1.89 -6.10 -18.13
C GLN A 225 1.36 -6.59 -19.47
N GLN A 226 1.09 -7.89 -19.54
CA GLN A 226 0.46 -8.52 -20.70
C GLN A 226 -0.84 -9.16 -20.28
N MET A 227 -1.85 -9.06 -21.13
CA MET A 227 -3.13 -9.72 -20.95
C MET A 227 -3.63 -10.27 -22.29
N ASP A 228 -3.98 -11.54 -22.32
CA ASP A 228 -4.54 -12.25 -23.46
C ASP A 228 -5.91 -12.82 -23.06
N LEU A 229 -6.96 -12.29 -23.67
CA LEU A 229 -8.33 -12.73 -23.46
C LEU A 229 -8.82 -13.44 -24.71
N ARG A 230 -9.43 -14.60 -24.52
CA ARG A 230 -10.03 -15.40 -25.59
C ARG A 230 -11.49 -15.66 -25.28
N TYR A 231 -12.34 -15.38 -26.25
CA TYR A 231 -13.78 -15.61 -26.19
C TYR A 231 -14.17 -16.56 -27.30
N ASP A 232 -15.00 -17.55 -27.00
CA ASP A 232 -15.46 -18.51 -27.99
C ASP A 232 -16.95 -18.83 -27.81
N GLY A 233 -17.62 -19.10 -28.92
CA GLY A 233 -19.06 -19.34 -29.01
C GLY A 233 -19.92 -18.07 -29.10
N ARG A 234 -21.18 -18.29 -29.51
CA ARG A 234 -22.21 -17.24 -29.72
C ARG A 234 -21.77 -16.15 -30.68
N ASP A 235 -21.45 -14.96 -30.18
CA ASP A 235 -21.05 -13.81 -31.00
C ASP A 235 -19.57 -13.88 -31.39
N PHE A 236 -18.82 -14.82 -30.82
CA PHE A 236 -17.41 -15.05 -31.09
C PHE A 236 -17.17 -16.36 -31.84
N ASP A 237 -16.31 -16.30 -32.85
CA ASP A 237 -15.67 -17.44 -33.50
C ASP A 237 -14.16 -17.30 -33.26
N ASN A 238 -13.67 -17.85 -32.14
CA ASN A 238 -12.29 -17.70 -31.68
C ASN A 238 -11.83 -16.22 -31.55
N GLY A 239 -12.63 -15.41 -30.85
CA GLY A 239 -12.31 -14.01 -30.56
C GLY A 239 -11.09 -13.88 -29.65
N ARG A 240 -10.17 -12.97 -29.99
CA ARG A 240 -8.96 -12.73 -29.20
C ARG A 240 -8.72 -11.24 -29.00
N ILE A 241 -8.45 -10.87 -27.76
CA ILE A 241 -8.07 -9.52 -27.35
C ILE A 241 -6.73 -9.62 -26.65
N TRP A 242 -5.75 -8.91 -27.18
CA TRP A 242 -4.41 -8.87 -26.62
C TRP A 242 -4.08 -7.43 -26.27
N ASP A 243 -3.69 -7.23 -25.01
CA ASP A 243 -3.28 -5.95 -24.46
C ASP A 243 -1.89 -6.09 -23.85
N GLN A 244 -1.03 -5.11 -24.12
CA GLN A 244 0.30 -5.02 -23.56
C GLN A 244 0.54 -3.57 -23.14
N THR A 245 0.79 -3.38 -21.85
CA THR A 245 1.20 -2.10 -21.28
C THR A 245 2.66 -2.20 -20.88
N ASN A 246 3.48 -1.28 -21.40
CA ASN A 246 4.91 -1.13 -21.08
C ASN A 246 5.17 0.27 -20.47
#